data_AF-A0AAJ2T9J4-F1
#
_entry.id   AF-A0AAJ2T9J4-F1
#
_cell.length_a   1.000
_cell.length_b   1.000
_cell.length_c   1.000
_cell.angle_alpha   90.00
_cell.angle_beta   90.00
_cell.angle_gamma   90.00
#
_symmetry.space_group_name_H-M   'P 1'
#
loop_
_entity.id
_entity.type
_entity.pdbx_description
1 polymer ?
#
loop_
_entity_poly.entity_id
_entity_poly.type
_entity_poly.pdbx_seq_one_letter_code
_entity_poly.pdbx_strand_id
1 'polypeptide(L)'
;GEYKNLLRQYGIRQSMDGKSRWADNIMIERWFRSLKTELIYINDYTSPKELRGAIRDYIGQYNSIRPHQSLGYLTPDQVYGSSFGALA
;
A
#
# COMPACT_ATOMS: atom_id res chain seq x y z
N GLY A 1 -15.35 -19.79 7.97
CA GLY A 1 -15.56 -19.05 6.72
C GLY A 1 -14.45 -19.41 5.76
N GLU A 2 -14.77 -19.64 4.49
CA GLU A 2 -13.85 -20.18 3.48
C GLU A 2 -12.52 -19.40 3.41
N TYR A 3 -12.58 -18.07 3.45
CA TYR A 3 -11.38 -17.21 3.44
C TYR A 3 -10.45 -17.42 4.65
N LYS A 4 -11.01 -17.59 5.86
CA LYS A 4 -10.21 -17.84 7.07
C LYS A 4 -9.50 -19.20 6.99
N ASN A 5 -10.15 -20.19 6.40
CA ASN A 5 -9.59 -21.52 6.20
C ASN A 5 -8.46 -21.50 5.17
N LEU A 6 -8.64 -20.77 4.06
CA LEU A 6 -7.61 -20.55 3.05
C LEU A 6 -6.34 -19.96 3.67
N LEU A 7 -6.47 -18.87 4.43
CA LEU A 7 -5.32 -18.23 5.08
C LEU A 7 -4.63 -19.18 6.07
N ARG A 8 -5.39 -20.01 6.80
CA ARG A 8 -4.82 -21.03 7.68
C ARG A 8 -4.05 -22.11 6.91
N GLN A 9 -4.54 -22.53 5.74
CA GLN A 9 -3.85 -23.51 4.89
C GLN A 9 -2.48 -22.98 4.39
N TYR A 10 -2.39 -21.68 4.10
CA TYR A 10 -1.14 -21.03 3.73
C TYR A 10 -0.28 -20.57 4.91
N GLY A 11 -0.67 -20.90 6.16
CA GLY A 11 0.07 -20.47 7.36
C GLY A 11 0.03 -18.95 7.61
N ILE A 12 -0.89 -18.22 6.96
CA ILE A 12 -1.00 -16.77 7.07
C ILE A 12 -1.75 -16.43 8.36
N ARG A 13 -1.04 -15.80 9.31
CA ARG A 13 -1.64 -15.26 10.54
C ARG A 13 -2.40 -13.98 10.22
N GLN A 14 -3.71 -14.01 10.42
CA GLN A 14 -4.54 -12.80 10.33
C GLN A 14 -4.32 -11.92 11.56
N SER A 15 -3.92 -10.66 11.34
CA SER A 15 -3.83 -9.63 12.38
C SER A 15 -5.22 -9.00 12.61
N MET A 16 -6.15 -9.78 13.14
CA MET A 16 -7.48 -9.32 13.52
C MET A 16 -7.46 -8.92 15.00
N ASP A 17 -7.04 -7.70 15.29
CA ASP A 17 -7.04 -7.17 16.66
C ASP A 17 -8.14 -6.11 16.82
N GLY A 18 -8.71 -6.01 18.03
CA GLY A 18 -9.81 -5.10 18.37
C GLY A 18 -9.45 -3.61 18.27
N LYS A 19 -10.43 -2.74 18.60
CA LYS A 19 -10.50 -1.26 18.48
C LYS A 19 -9.25 -0.39 18.78
N SER A 20 -8.11 -0.95 19.21
CA SER A 20 -6.96 -0.23 19.79
C SER A 20 -5.67 -0.23 18.96
N ARG A 21 -5.70 -0.66 17.69
CA ARG A 21 -4.53 -0.66 16.77
C ARG A 21 -4.59 0.41 15.67
N TRP A 22 -5.13 1.58 16.00
CA TRP A 22 -5.21 2.73 15.08
C TRP A 22 -3.85 3.11 14.50
N ALA A 23 -2.76 2.94 15.28
CA ALA A 23 -1.40 3.25 14.87
C ALA A 23 -0.94 2.44 13.65
N ASP A 24 -1.30 1.17 13.58
CA ASP A 24 -0.96 0.30 12.44
C ASP A 24 -1.69 0.72 11.16
N ASN A 25 -2.87 1.34 11.29
CA ASN A 25 -3.65 1.82 10.17
C ASN A 25 -3.21 3.20 9.66
N ILE A 26 -2.49 4.01 10.46
CA ILE A 26 -2.07 5.37 10.06
C ILE A 26 -1.35 5.36 8.70
N MET A 27 -0.48 4.37 8.49
CA MET A 27 0.34 4.30 7.29
C MET A 27 -0.51 4.09 6.04
N ILE A 28 -1.45 3.14 6.09
CA ILE A 28 -2.33 2.84 4.96
C ILE A 28 -3.36 3.97 4.75
N GLU A 29 -3.85 4.59 5.82
CA GLU A 29 -4.75 5.74 5.72
C GLU A 29 -4.08 6.95 5.06
N ARG A 30 -2.82 7.23 5.41
CA ARG A 30 -2.02 8.28 4.75
C ARG A 30 -1.83 7.97 3.27
N TRP A 31 -1.51 6.73 2.92
CA TRP A 31 -1.38 6.31 1.53
C TRP A 31 -2.69 6.52 0.74
N PHE A 32 -3.82 6.08 1.29
CA PHE A 32 -5.13 6.27 0.66
C PHE A 32 -5.50 7.75 0.51
N ARG A 33 -5.13 8.60 1.47
CA ARG A 33 -5.32 10.05 1.37
C ARG A 33 -4.59 10.59 0.15
N SER A 34 -3.30 10.31 0.01
CA SER A 34 -2.50 10.74 -1.14
C SER A 34 -3.08 10.24 -2.46
N LEU A 35 -3.40 8.95 -2.57
CA LEU A 35 -4.04 8.41 -3.78
C LEU A 35 -5.32 9.17 -4.16
N LYS A 36 -6.18 9.42 -3.17
CA LYS A 36 -7.45 10.12 -3.43
C LYS A 36 -7.24 11.56 -3.85
N THR A 37 -6.40 12.31 -3.14
CA THR A 37 -6.21 13.74 -3.39
C THR A 37 -5.37 14.03 -4.63
N GLU A 38 -4.38 13.19 -4.92
CA GLU A 38 -3.41 13.41 -5.99
C GLU A 38 -3.83 12.76 -7.31
N LEU A 39 -4.73 11.76 -7.28
CA LEU A 39 -5.17 11.03 -8.48
C LEU A 39 -6.69 10.98 -8.65
N ILE A 40 -7.44 10.55 -7.64
CA ILE A 40 -8.86 10.22 -7.84
C ILE A 40 -9.73 11.48 -7.94
N TYR A 41 -9.55 12.46 -7.06
CA TYR A 41 -10.45 13.62 -6.96
C TYR A 41 -10.20 14.70 -8.01
N ILE A 42 -9.03 14.71 -8.63
CA ILE A 42 -8.64 15.74 -9.61
C ILE A 42 -8.76 15.26 -11.06
N ASN A 43 -9.20 14.02 -11.28
CA ASN A 43 -9.35 13.43 -12.60
C ASN A 43 -10.75 12.82 -12.76
N ASP A 44 -11.30 12.92 -13.96
CA ASP A 44 -12.49 12.17 -14.36
C ASP A 44 -12.10 10.92 -15.13
N TYR A 45 -12.85 9.84 -14.91
CA TYR A 45 -12.62 8.55 -15.57
C TYR A 45 -13.87 8.10 -16.30
N THR A 46 -13.71 7.73 -17.56
CA THR A 46 -14.80 7.29 -18.43
C THR A 46 -15.17 5.82 -18.22
N SER A 47 -14.28 5.04 -17.60
CA SER A 47 -14.52 3.63 -17.31
C SER A 47 -13.74 3.10 -16.10
N PRO A 48 -14.22 2.01 -15.46
CA PRO A 48 -13.44 1.32 -14.42
C PRO A 48 -12.10 0.78 -14.92
N LYS A 49 -11.96 0.47 -16.21
CA LYS A 49 -10.69 0.00 -16.80
C LYS A 49 -9.65 1.11 -16.79
N GLU A 50 -10.05 2.32 -17.16
CA GLU A 50 -9.19 3.51 -17.13
C GLU A 50 -8.72 3.83 -15.71
N LEU A 51 -9.65 3.87 -14.75
CA LEU A 51 -9.32 4.10 -13.34
C LEU A 51 -8.32 3.07 -12.80
N ARG A 52 -8.49 1.78 -13.13
CA ARG A 52 -7.52 0.74 -12.71
C ARG A 52 -6.14 0.96 -13.30
N GLY A 53 -6.05 1.40 -14.56
CA GLY A 53 -4.79 1.76 -15.21
C GLY A 53 -4.10 2.91 -14.48
N ALA A 54 -4.83 3.99 -14.24
CA ALA A 54 -4.33 5.16 -13.52
C ALA A 54 -3.86 4.81 -12.09
N ILE A 55 -4.63 3.99 -11.35
CA ILE A 55 -4.24 3.53 -10.01
C ILE A 55 -2.95 2.69 -10.05
N ARG A 56 -2.83 1.78 -11.02
CA ARG A 56 -1.62 0.97 -11.19
C ARG A 56 -0.40 1.84 -11.45
N ASP A 57 -0.53 2.80 -12.35
CA ASP A 57 0.58 3.67 -12.73
C ASP A 57 0.97 4.60 -11.55
N TYR A 58 -0.01 5.10 -10.81
CA TYR A 58 0.22 5.84 -9.56
C TYR A 58 0.93 4.99 -8.50
N ILE A 59 0.52 3.73 -8.28
CA ILE A 59 1.21 2.81 -7.34
C ILE A 59 2.67 2.64 -7.75
N GLY A 60 2.92 2.43 -9.05
CA GLY A 60 4.28 2.30 -9.58
C GLY A 60 5.13 3.53 -9.26
N GLN A 61 4.63 4.73 -9.53
CA GLN A 61 5.34 5.98 -9.24
C GLN A 61 5.53 6.22 -7.74
N TYR A 62 4.50 5.97 -6.93
CA TYR A 62 4.54 6.12 -5.48
C TYR A 62 5.63 5.24 -4.86
N ASN A 63 5.73 3.98 -5.30
CA ASN A 63 6.66 3.02 -4.71
C ASN A 63 8.10 3.16 -5.23
N SER A 64 8.29 3.51 -6.50
CA SER A 64 9.60 3.45 -7.16
C SER A 64 10.29 4.81 -7.34
N ILE A 65 9.53 5.91 -7.39
CA ILE A 65 10.06 7.24 -7.74
C ILE A 65 9.96 8.21 -6.58
N ARG A 66 8.86 8.20 -5.81
CA ARG A 66 8.59 9.20 -4.77
C ARG A 66 9.41 8.94 -3.49
N PRO A 67 10.31 9.84 -3.09
CA PRO A 67 10.99 9.73 -1.79
C PRO A 67 10.06 10.18 -0.66
N HIS A 68 10.15 9.51 0.49
CA HIS A 68 9.36 9.87 1.67
C HIS A 68 10.26 10.32 2.81
N GLN A 69 9.99 11.49 3.40
CA GLN A 69 10.76 12.00 4.54
C GLN A 69 10.76 11.02 5.72
N SER A 70 9.63 10.35 5.99
CA SER A 70 9.52 9.32 7.04
C SER A 70 10.36 8.07 6.77
N LEU A 71 10.85 7.90 5.55
CA LEU A 71 11.73 6.80 5.11
C LEU A 71 13.17 7.30 4.88
N GLY A 72 13.55 8.44 5.45
CA GLY A 72 14.90 9.01 5.23
C GLY A 72 15.14 9.46 3.80
N TYR A 73 14.08 9.93 3.11
CA TYR A 73 14.12 10.28 1.68
C TYR A 73 14.48 9.10 0.75
N LEU A 74 14.16 7.88 1.18
CA LEU A 74 14.13 6.72 0.30
C LEU A 74 12.70 6.49 -0.24
N THR A 75 12.62 5.74 -1.33
CA THR A 75 11.34 5.26 -1.87
C THR A 75 10.88 3.99 -1.13
N PRO A 76 9.57 3.68 -1.14
CA PRO A 76 9.06 2.45 -0.54
C PRO A 76 9.74 1.18 -1.09
N ASP A 77 10.03 1.12 -2.38
CA ASP A 77 10.71 -0.02 -3.00
C ASP A 77 12.16 -0.17 -2.50
N GLN A 78 12.88 0.94 -2.30
CA GLN A 78 14.23 0.91 -1.74
C GLN A 78 14.24 0.36 -0.30
N VAL A 79 13.32 0.84 0.54
CA VAL A 79 13.19 0.34 1.92
C VAL A 79 12.78 -1.12 1.93
N TYR A 80 11.79 -1.50 1.11
CA TYR A 80 11.35 -2.90 0.97
C TYR A 80 12.51 -3.81 0.52
N GLY A 81 13.23 -3.45 -0.53
CA GLY A 81 14.38 -4.20 -1.04
C GLY A 81 15.49 -4.37 0.01
N SER A 82 15.82 -3.31 0.75
CA SER A 82 16.82 -3.36 1.82
C SER A 82 16.41 -4.25 3.00
N SER A 83 15.11 -4.39 3.26
CA SER A 83 14.57 -5.19 4.37
C SER A 83 14.78 -6.70 4.20
N PHE A 84 15.01 -7.17 2.96
CA PHE A 84 15.31 -8.57 2.66
C PHE A 84 16.76 -8.79 2.20
N GLY A 85 17.47 -7.72 1.83
CA GLY A 85 18.87 -7.77 1.40
C GLY A 85 19.90 -7.95 2.52
N ALA A 86 19.52 -7.75 3.79
CA ALA A 86 20.40 -7.94 4.94
C ALA A 86 20.64 -9.44 5.31
N LEU A 87 20.19 -10.38 4.47
CA LEU A 87 20.39 -11.82 4.64
C LEU A 87 21.22 -12.47 3.51
N ALA A 88 21.96 -11.68 2.73
CA ALA A 88 22.94 -12.18 1.75
C ALA A 88 24.37 -11.98 2.26
#